data_AF-A0A4S4JVB4-F1
#
_entry.id   AF-A0A4S4JVB4-F1
#
_cell.length_a   1.000
_cell.length_b   1.000
_cell.length_c   1.000
_cell.angle_alpha   90.00
_cell.angle_beta   90.00
_cell.angle_gamma   90.00
#
_symmetry.space_group_name_H-M   'P 1'
#
loop_
_entity.id
_entity.type
_entity.pdbx_description
1 polymer ?
#
loop_
_entity_poly.entity_id
_entity_poly.type
_entity_poly.pdbx_seq_one_letter_code
_entity_poly.pdbx_strand_id
1 'polypeptide(L)'
;MSFMKNKKGFLMSFIAFFVILTVFGLIFFVQSTHSNTNTQGNDEVSSDEKIKISNNIQNSISSDSEVEIENSITNNAEEGEIDIENEVVNDINGSGSATIRNEIENLLKENLLGSLQNNIENILNGDGDYEIENNINNDINVNINVQVNNEVNNQLEKNGESDNQDESDNGKEDGNKEEENADEVVWGIDSASETTEAFYGCVQENFGEPQVVGRYLGDKEGVSYGLTDEQVELIHSHDAQILLIFNQFEDATGYDNGVALAQEAIVLANEIGAPEGVALFANIEPIYPVDAAFLEGWYDEISVSSYEPAIYGIFAEDETLTAAFNQAVENNSNILADTYLWSAAPNIGITTEDNAPDYDVEAPEDSLAYGWQYGIDAQTCNIDTNLFQSELTDVLW
;
A
#
# COMPACT_ATOMS: atom_id res chain seq x y z
N MET A 1 33.17 82.06 9.07
CA MET A 1 34.31 81.27 8.55
C MET A 1 33.99 79.81 8.83
N SER A 2 33.36 79.07 7.89
CA SER A 2 33.97 78.35 6.74
C SER A 2 35.05 77.37 7.22
N PHE A 3 34.99 76.04 7.05
CA PHE A 3 34.59 75.15 5.93
C PHE A 3 34.08 73.80 6.53
N MET A 4 32.97 73.16 6.09
CA MET A 4 32.84 72.13 5.01
C MET A 4 33.86 70.97 5.12
N LYS A 5 33.55 69.65 5.08
CA LYS A 5 32.55 68.87 4.30
C LYS A 5 32.53 67.38 4.75
N ASN A 6 31.39 66.70 4.50
CA ASN A 6 31.19 65.26 4.16
C ASN A 6 31.31 64.20 5.27
N LYS A 7 30.60 63.06 5.27
CA LYS A 7 29.42 62.50 4.56
C LYS A 7 28.96 61.24 5.35
N LYS A 8 27.70 60.86 5.17
CA LYS A 8 26.90 59.70 5.66
C LYS A 8 27.56 58.30 5.79
N GLY A 9 26.92 57.48 6.64
CA GLY A 9 26.87 55.98 6.64
C GLY A 9 27.20 55.43 8.04
N PHE A 10 26.30 54.96 8.91
CA PHE A 10 25.30 53.86 8.90
C PHE A 10 25.87 52.44 8.73
N LEU A 11 25.59 51.66 9.79
CA LEU A 11 25.50 50.20 9.93
C LEU A 11 26.70 49.40 10.46
N MET A 12 26.42 48.76 11.61
CA MET A 12 27.20 47.77 12.34
C MET A 12 27.45 46.51 11.51
N SER A 13 28.63 45.96 11.71
CA SER A 13 29.12 44.69 11.17
C SER A 13 28.53 43.51 11.94
N PHE A 14 27.73 42.68 11.27
CA PHE A 14 27.55 41.26 11.59
C PHE A 14 28.28 40.48 10.51
N ILE A 15 29.22 39.63 10.92
CA ILE A 15 29.96 38.74 10.03
C ILE A 15 29.11 37.47 9.92
N ALA A 16 28.45 37.29 8.78
CA ALA A 16 27.85 36.03 8.35
C ALA A 16 28.80 35.37 7.34
N PHE A 17 29.15 34.12 7.58
CA PHE A 17 29.84 33.26 6.63
C PHE A 17 28.82 32.84 5.56
N PHE A 18 29.06 33.24 4.30
CA PHE A 18 28.40 32.69 3.12
C PHE A 18 29.47 31.95 2.33
N VAL A 19 29.35 30.64 2.20
CA VAL A 19 30.12 29.88 1.21
C VAL A 19 29.25 29.79 -0.04
N ILE A 20 29.80 30.35 -1.11
CA ILE A 20 29.30 30.28 -2.48
C ILE A 20 29.74 28.92 -3.04
N LEU A 21 28.80 28.14 -3.58
CA LEU A 21 29.13 27.14 -4.60
C LEU A 21 28.25 27.32 -5.84
N THR A 22 28.89 27.12 -6.97
CA THR A 22 28.58 27.64 -8.30
C THR A 22 27.57 26.79 -9.06
N VAL A 23 26.52 27.42 -9.58
CA VAL A 23 25.61 26.86 -10.60
C VAL A 23 26.34 26.84 -11.95
N PHE A 24 26.57 25.65 -12.52
CA PHE A 24 26.86 25.48 -13.94
C PHE A 24 25.54 25.23 -14.68
N GLY A 25 25.06 26.25 -15.39
CA GLY A 25 24.01 26.07 -16.39
C GLY A 25 24.61 25.51 -17.68
N LEU A 26 24.04 24.41 -18.19
CA LEU A 26 24.26 23.94 -19.56
C LEU A 26 22.97 24.16 -20.35
N ILE A 27 23.06 25.11 -21.28
CA ILE A 27 22.06 25.38 -22.33
C ILE A 27 22.24 24.32 -23.41
N PHE A 28 21.19 23.56 -23.74
CA PHE A 28 21.11 22.85 -25.01
C PHE A 28 20.13 23.55 -25.96
N PHE A 29 20.67 23.94 -27.11
CA PHE A 29 19.94 24.40 -28.29
C PHE A 29 19.43 23.17 -29.05
N VAL A 30 18.10 23.00 -29.16
CA VAL A 30 17.53 22.07 -30.15
C VAL A 30 17.33 22.85 -31.46
N GLN A 31 18.11 22.51 -32.49
CA GLN A 31 17.83 22.92 -33.86
C GLN A 31 16.69 22.04 -34.40
N SER A 32 15.49 22.62 -34.51
CA SER A 32 14.41 22.04 -35.31
C SER A 32 14.74 22.22 -36.80
N THR A 33 14.99 21.13 -37.51
CA THR A 33 14.93 21.12 -38.98
C THR A 33 13.48 20.95 -39.40
N HIS A 34 12.85 22.06 -39.77
CA HIS A 34 11.59 22.06 -40.53
C HIS A 34 11.85 21.60 -41.97
N SER A 35 11.30 20.45 -42.38
CA SER A 35 11.01 20.16 -43.79
C SER A 35 9.50 20.23 -44.01
N ASN A 36 9.07 21.31 -44.64
CA ASN A 36 7.70 21.53 -45.07
C ASN A 36 7.53 20.92 -46.46
N THR A 37 6.85 19.78 -46.58
CA THR A 37 6.42 19.23 -47.87
C THR A 37 4.95 18.84 -47.80
N ASN A 38 4.14 19.68 -48.43
CA ASN A 38 2.74 19.44 -48.71
C ASN A 38 2.65 18.45 -49.88
N THR A 39 2.30 17.20 -49.61
CA THR A 39 1.97 16.22 -50.66
C THR A 39 0.87 15.29 -50.17
N GLN A 40 -0.23 15.31 -50.92
CA GLN A 40 -1.37 14.42 -50.82
C GLN A 40 -0.92 13.01 -51.26
N GLY A 41 -0.95 12.04 -50.35
CA GLY A 41 -0.62 10.64 -50.63
C GLY A 41 -1.02 9.74 -49.46
N ASN A 42 -1.86 8.74 -49.73
CA ASN A 42 -2.09 7.62 -48.83
C ASN A 42 -0.79 6.81 -48.77
N ASP A 43 -0.07 6.85 -47.66
CA ASP A 43 0.93 5.85 -47.30
C ASP A 43 0.87 5.65 -45.77
N GLU A 44 0.60 4.42 -45.34
CA GLU A 44 0.82 3.97 -43.97
C GLU A 44 2.30 4.14 -43.64
N VAL A 45 2.60 4.84 -42.54
CA VAL A 45 3.96 4.95 -41.98
C VAL A 45 3.99 4.06 -40.75
N SER A 46 4.84 3.02 -40.76
CA SER A 46 5.17 2.24 -39.56
C SER A 46 6.15 3.03 -38.70
N SER A 47 5.89 3.11 -37.39
CA SER A 47 6.76 3.72 -36.39
C SER A 47 7.59 2.64 -35.70
N ASP A 48 8.68 2.20 -36.33
CA ASP A 48 9.60 1.16 -35.80
C ASP A 48 10.89 1.75 -35.14
N GLU A 49 10.84 2.93 -34.51
CA GLU A 49 12.00 3.48 -33.77
C GLU A 49 11.80 3.36 -32.26
N LYS A 50 12.71 2.59 -31.62
CA LYS A 50 12.77 2.41 -30.17
C LYS A 50 13.40 3.62 -29.48
N ILE A 51 12.70 4.21 -28.52
CA ILE A 51 13.13 5.37 -27.73
C ILE A 51 13.63 4.88 -26.37
N LYS A 52 14.82 5.31 -25.93
CA LYS A 52 15.32 5.08 -24.56
C LYS A 52 15.44 6.41 -23.81
N ILE A 53 14.82 6.51 -22.64
CA ILE A 53 14.94 7.63 -21.72
C ILE A 53 15.64 7.14 -20.45
N SER A 54 16.64 7.88 -19.98
CA SER A 54 17.34 7.55 -18.74
C SER A 54 17.56 8.82 -17.92
N ASN A 55 17.03 8.84 -16.70
CA ASN A 55 17.20 9.91 -15.73
C ASN A 55 17.97 9.35 -14.53
N ASN A 56 19.13 9.92 -14.21
CA ASN A 56 19.93 9.53 -13.04
C ASN A 56 20.22 10.79 -12.21
N ILE A 57 19.74 10.78 -10.97
CA ILE A 57 19.97 11.83 -9.97
C ILE A 57 20.74 11.22 -8.81
N GLN A 58 21.86 11.84 -8.43
CA GLN A 58 22.65 11.39 -7.30
C GLN A 58 22.99 12.57 -6.38
N ASN A 59 22.50 12.52 -5.15
CA ASN A 59 22.83 13.45 -4.09
C ASN A 59 23.70 12.73 -3.05
N SER A 60 24.90 13.25 -2.77
CA SER A 60 25.76 12.74 -1.71
C SER A 60 26.16 13.89 -0.79
N ILE A 61 25.70 13.85 0.46
CA ILE A 61 25.78 14.95 1.41
C ILE A 61 26.42 14.46 2.70
N SER A 62 27.37 15.21 3.23
CA SER A 62 27.89 14.97 4.58
C SER A 62 27.75 16.22 5.43
N SER A 63 26.89 16.13 6.45
CA SER A 63 26.45 17.28 7.24
C SER A 63 25.99 16.85 8.63
N ASP A 64 26.43 17.59 9.66
CA ASP A 64 25.93 17.48 11.05
C ASP A 64 24.80 18.50 11.33
N SER A 65 24.21 19.05 10.26
CA SER A 65 23.12 20.03 10.31
C SER A 65 21.99 19.55 9.40
N GLU A 66 20.81 20.13 9.58
CA GLU A 66 19.60 19.82 8.81
C GLU A 66 19.85 19.85 7.29
N VAL A 67 19.42 18.79 6.61
CA VAL A 67 19.52 18.60 5.16
C VAL A 67 18.11 18.46 4.58
N GLU A 68 17.81 19.18 3.51
CA GLU A 68 16.57 19.00 2.75
C GLU A 68 16.93 18.68 1.30
N ILE A 69 16.38 17.59 0.77
CA ILE A 69 16.57 17.14 -0.61
C ILE A 69 15.21 16.98 -1.26
N GLU A 70 15.02 17.58 -2.43
CA GLU A 70 13.83 17.40 -3.26
C GLU A 70 14.26 17.02 -4.69
N ASN A 71 13.87 15.82 -5.14
CA ASN A 71 14.10 15.34 -6.49
C ASN A 71 12.75 15.15 -7.18
N SER A 72 12.64 15.58 -8.45
CA SER A 72 11.43 15.43 -9.25
C SER A 72 11.81 15.04 -10.69
N ILE A 73 11.22 13.96 -11.20
CA ILE A 73 11.40 13.45 -12.56
C ILE A 73 10.01 13.31 -13.18
N THR A 74 9.83 13.80 -14.41
CA THR A 74 8.59 13.58 -15.16
C THR A 74 8.93 13.07 -16.56
N ASN A 75 8.37 11.92 -16.93
CA ASN A 75 8.45 11.36 -18.28
C ASN A 75 7.06 11.34 -18.90
N ASN A 76 6.96 11.72 -20.18
CA ASN A 76 5.71 11.66 -20.94
C ASN A 76 5.97 11.01 -22.30
N ALA A 77 5.21 9.96 -22.62
CA ALA A 77 5.27 9.27 -23.89
C ALA A 77 3.87 8.89 -24.37
N GLU A 78 3.67 8.93 -25.69
CA GLU A 78 2.35 8.75 -26.31
C GLU A 78 2.30 7.62 -27.35
N GLU A 79 3.39 7.30 -28.07
CA GLU A 79 3.38 6.19 -29.04
C GLU A 79 4.78 5.63 -29.30
N GLY A 80 4.87 4.32 -29.61
CA GLY A 80 6.10 3.64 -30.03
C GLY A 80 6.67 2.63 -29.03
N GLU A 81 7.86 2.10 -29.32
CA GLU A 81 8.59 1.25 -28.37
C GLU A 81 9.45 2.14 -27.45
N ILE A 82 9.22 2.13 -26.15
CA ILE A 82 9.91 2.98 -25.18
C ILE A 82 10.47 2.21 -23.98
N ASP A 83 11.74 2.45 -23.67
CA ASP A 83 12.38 2.01 -22.43
C ASP A 83 12.73 3.24 -21.57
N ILE A 84 12.18 3.33 -20.37
CA ILE A 84 12.42 4.43 -19.42
C ILE A 84 13.12 3.87 -18.19
N GLU A 85 14.20 4.51 -17.77
CA GLU A 85 14.98 4.12 -16.60
C GLU A 85 15.25 5.35 -15.74
N ASN A 86 14.58 5.46 -14.60
CA ASN A 86 14.75 6.53 -13.64
C ASN A 86 15.50 5.98 -12.43
N GLU A 87 16.57 6.64 -12.02
CA GLU A 87 17.41 6.27 -10.87
C GLU A 87 17.64 7.51 -10.02
N VAL A 88 17.31 7.44 -8.74
CA VAL A 88 17.54 8.52 -7.78
C VAL A 88 18.28 7.93 -6.58
N VAL A 89 19.49 8.41 -6.30
CA VAL A 89 20.28 7.94 -5.17
C VAL A 89 20.57 9.12 -4.24
N ASN A 90 20.13 9.05 -2.99
CA ASN A 90 20.41 10.03 -1.95
C ASN A 90 21.26 9.37 -0.86
N ASP A 91 22.51 9.76 -0.73
CA ASP A 91 23.46 9.25 0.26
C ASP A 91 23.82 10.36 1.25
N ILE A 92 23.26 10.33 2.45
CA ILE A 92 23.50 11.31 3.50
C ILE A 92 24.32 10.68 4.63
N ASN A 93 25.42 11.34 5.00
CA ASN A 93 26.34 10.91 6.04
C ASN A 93 26.56 12.02 7.09
N GLY A 94 26.04 11.86 8.30
CA GLY A 94 26.28 12.79 9.39
C GLY A 94 25.17 12.83 10.43
N SER A 95 25.39 13.58 11.51
CA SER A 95 24.51 13.61 12.69
C SER A 95 23.34 14.59 12.61
N GLY A 96 23.19 15.28 11.48
CA GLY A 96 22.09 16.21 11.23
C GLY A 96 20.80 15.48 10.84
N SER A 97 19.65 16.12 11.08
CA SER A 97 18.38 15.64 10.54
C SER A 97 18.35 15.76 9.02
N ALA A 98 17.58 14.92 8.33
CA ALA A 98 17.35 15.08 6.91
C ALA A 98 15.90 14.83 6.49
N THR A 99 15.37 15.70 5.65
CA THR A 99 14.12 15.48 4.91
C THR A 99 14.44 15.23 3.45
N ILE A 100 13.99 14.12 2.90
CA ILE A 100 14.16 13.76 1.50
C ILE A 100 12.78 13.59 0.88
N ARG A 101 12.53 14.26 -0.24
CA ARG A 101 11.36 14.02 -1.10
C ARG A 101 11.82 13.63 -2.49
N ASN A 102 11.37 12.49 -2.98
CA ASN A 102 11.62 12.04 -4.34
C ASN A 102 10.28 11.86 -5.04
N GLU A 103 10.08 12.50 -6.19
CA GLU A 103 8.89 12.40 -7.00
C GLU A 103 9.28 11.93 -8.40
N ILE A 104 8.68 10.84 -8.88
CA ILE A 104 8.86 10.36 -10.25
C ILE A 104 7.48 10.14 -10.85
N GLU A 105 7.16 10.91 -11.90
CA GLU A 105 5.91 10.78 -12.63
C GLU A 105 6.19 10.25 -14.05
N ASN A 106 5.57 9.13 -14.42
CA ASN A 106 5.64 8.58 -15.78
C ASN A 106 4.24 8.54 -16.37
N LEU A 107 3.99 9.43 -17.33
CA LEU A 107 2.74 9.54 -18.05
C LEU A 107 2.85 8.83 -19.41
N LEU A 108 2.34 7.60 -19.49
CA LEU A 108 2.45 6.74 -20.66
C LEU A 108 1.07 6.53 -21.28
N LYS A 109 0.89 6.98 -22.53
CA LYS A 109 -0.41 6.97 -23.22
C LYS A 109 -0.37 6.12 -24.49
N GLU A 110 -1.56 5.75 -24.97
CA GLU A 110 -1.83 5.07 -26.24
C GLU A 110 -1.11 3.72 -26.46
N ASN A 111 -0.55 3.44 -27.64
CA ASN A 111 0.04 2.14 -28.00
C ASN A 111 1.56 2.15 -27.72
N LEU A 112 1.94 1.87 -26.47
CA LEU A 112 3.34 1.78 -26.06
C LEU A 112 3.77 0.33 -25.79
N LEU A 113 5.00 0.00 -26.18
CA LEU A 113 5.65 -1.27 -25.91
C LEU A 113 7.01 -1.00 -25.24
N GLY A 114 7.43 -1.78 -24.25
CA GLY A 114 8.80 -1.68 -23.72
C GLY A 114 8.90 -1.85 -22.21
N SER A 115 9.73 -1.04 -21.55
CA SER A 115 9.99 -1.18 -20.11
C SER A 115 10.04 0.17 -19.40
N LEU A 116 9.60 0.18 -18.16
CA LEU A 116 9.69 1.33 -17.27
C LEU A 116 10.30 0.87 -15.96
N GLN A 117 11.47 1.38 -15.63
CA GLN A 117 12.14 1.11 -14.37
C GLN A 117 12.28 2.41 -13.59
N ASN A 118 11.83 2.43 -12.34
CA ASN A 118 12.07 3.51 -11.40
C ASN A 118 12.82 2.92 -10.21
N ASN A 119 14.01 3.42 -9.92
CA ASN A 119 14.83 3.03 -8.80
C ASN A 119 15.10 4.24 -7.91
N ILE A 120 14.77 4.16 -6.63
CA ILE A 120 15.11 5.20 -5.66
C ILE A 120 15.84 4.54 -4.50
N GLU A 121 17.08 4.97 -4.24
CA GLU A 121 17.89 4.50 -3.12
C GLU A 121 18.20 5.66 -2.19
N ASN A 122 17.73 5.61 -0.95
CA ASN A 122 18.07 6.57 0.11
C ASN A 122 18.94 5.86 1.14
N ILE A 123 20.22 6.21 1.21
CA ILE A 123 21.20 5.72 2.16
C ILE A 123 21.44 6.81 3.20
N LEU A 124 21.13 6.52 4.45
CA LEU A 124 21.20 7.47 5.56
C LEU A 124 22.05 6.90 6.68
N ASN A 125 23.25 7.47 6.84
CA ASN A 125 24.24 7.04 7.80
C ASN A 125 24.45 8.13 8.86
N GLY A 126 23.90 7.92 10.05
CA GLY A 126 23.97 8.89 11.14
C GLY A 126 22.92 8.67 12.22
N ASP A 127 22.93 9.53 13.23
CA ASP A 127 22.04 9.50 14.40
C ASP A 127 20.98 10.61 14.39
N GLY A 128 20.86 11.35 13.27
CA GLY A 128 19.85 12.40 13.10
C GLY A 128 18.44 11.87 12.85
N ASP A 129 17.46 12.75 12.95
CA ASP A 129 16.07 12.44 12.61
C ASP A 129 15.87 12.51 11.09
N TYR A 130 15.26 11.49 10.49
CA TYR A 130 15.10 11.38 9.05
C TYR A 130 13.62 11.29 8.66
N GLU A 131 13.24 12.06 7.65
CA GLU A 131 11.91 12.04 7.02
C GLU A 131 12.13 11.78 5.53
N ILE A 132 11.55 10.71 5.00
CA ILE A 132 11.72 10.33 3.58
C ILE A 132 10.35 10.14 2.97
N GLU A 133 10.09 10.83 1.87
CA GLU A 133 8.90 10.70 1.04
C GLU A 133 9.34 10.29 -0.35
N ASN A 134 8.91 9.12 -0.83
CA ASN A 134 9.17 8.65 -2.19
C ASN A 134 7.83 8.45 -2.89
N ASN A 135 7.53 9.28 -3.87
CA ASN A 135 6.33 9.22 -4.67
C ASN A 135 6.70 8.81 -6.11
N ILE A 136 6.24 7.65 -6.56
CA ILE A 136 6.39 7.20 -7.93
C ILE A 136 4.99 7.02 -8.52
N ASN A 137 4.57 7.96 -9.37
CA ASN A 137 3.32 7.89 -10.09
C ASN A 137 3.55 7.37 -11.52
N ASN A 138 2.91 6.27 -11.90
CA ASN A 138 2.95 5.77 -13.27
C ASN A 138 1.52 5.78 -13.84
N ASP A 139 1.15 6.84 -14.55
CA ASP A 139 -0.14 6.98 -15.22
C ASP A 139 -0.06 6.32 -16.61
N ILE A 140 -0.51 5.06 -16.70
CA ILE A 140 -0.41 4.20 -17.90
C ILE A 140 -1.80 3.92 -18.47
N ASN A 141 -2.05 4.31 -19.73
CA ASN A 141 -3.36 4.18 -20.40
C ASN A 141 -3.53 2.86 -21.17
N VAL A 142 -4.77 2.52 -21.56
CA VAL A 142 -5.15 1.23 -22.15
C VAL A 142 -4.64 1.05 -23.60
N ASN A 143 -4.07 -0.14 -23.88
CA ASN A 143 -3.31 -0.62 -25.07
C ASN A 143 -1.78 -0.61 -24.96
N ILE A 144 -1.24 -0.67 -23.74
CA ILE A 144 0.21 -0.67 -23.47
C ILE A 144 0.68 -2.06 -23.02
N ASN A 145 1.80 -2.55 -23.57
CA ASN A 145 2.51 -3.73 -23.07
C ASN A 145 3.92 -3.28 -22.63
N VAL A 146 3.96 -2.65 -21.45
CA VAL A 146 5.17 -2.12 -20.82
C VAL A 146 5.39 -2.86 -19.51
N GLN A 147 6.57 -3.45 -19.36
CA GLN A 147 6.99 -4.06 -18.10
C GLN A 147 7.43 -2.95 -17.14
N VAL A 148 6.71 -2.78 -16.03
CA VAL A 148 7.02 -1.78 -15.00
C VAL A 148 7.76 -2.44 -13.84
N ASN A 149 8.84 -1.83 -13.37
CA ASN A 149 9.58 -2.23 -12.18
C ASN A 149 9.89 -0.98 -11.35
N ASN A 150 9.31 -0.88 -10.16
CA ASN A 150 9.61 0.20 -9.21
C ASN A 150 10.34 -0.41 -8.02
N GLU A 151 11.53 0.07 -7.73
CA GLU A 151 12.36 -0.36 -6.62
C GLU A 151 12.67 0.85 -5.75
N VAL A 152 12.31 0.78 -4.46
CA VAL A 152 12.61 1.83 -3.49
C VAL A 152 13.34 1.18 -2.32
N ASN A 153 14.57 1.60 -2.07
CA ASN A 153 15.41 1.09 -1.00
C ASN A 153 15.78 2.22 -0.04
N ASN A 154 15.31 2.16 1.21
CA ASN A 154 15.68 3.11 2.25
C ASN A 154 16.54 2.39 3.30
N GLN A 155 17.81 2.76 3.41
CA GLN A 155 18.77 2.16 4.33
C GLN A 155 19.13 3.14 5.44
N LEU A 156 18.87 2.74 6.68
CA LEU A 156 19.18 3.50 7.89
C LEU A 156 20.23 2.76 8.73
N GLU A 157 21.48 3.24 8.76
CA GLU A 157 22.52 2.68 9.63
C GLU A 157 22.75 3.57 10.86
N LYS A 158 22.14 3.19 12.00
CA LYS A 158 22.45 3.79 13.31
C LYS A 158 23.75 3.19 13.88
N ASN A 159 24.77 4.02 14.06
CA ASN A 159 25.97 3.63 14.79
C ASN A 159 25.79 3.81 16.31
N GLY A 160 25.64 2.71 17.07
CA GLY A 160 25.55 2.77 18.54
C GLY A 160 25.61 1.42 19.28
N GLU A 161 26.84 0.96 19.55
CA GLU A 161 27.32 0.18 20.72
C GLU A 161 26.43 -0.87 21.44
N SER A 162 26.70 -2.15 21.14
CA SER A 162 27.04 -3.26 22.06
C SER A 162 26.47 -3.26 23.49
N ASP A 163 25.34 -3.94 23.70
CA ASP A 163 24.98 -4.51 25.00
C ASP A 163 25.71 -5.85 25.22
N ASN A 164 26.28 -6.02 26.41
CA ASN A 164 26.97 -7.25 26.80
C ASN A 164 26.57 -7.66 28.22
N GLN A 165 26.13 -8.93 28.31
CA GLN A 165 26.02 -9.81 29.48
C GLN A 165 24.92 -9.51 30.51
N ASP A 166 24.31 -10.48 31.18
CA ASP A 166 24.14 -11.94 31.13
C ASP A 166 23.21 -12.17 32.35
N GLU A 167 22.22 -13.05 32.28
CA GLU A 167 22.16 -14.24 33.13
C GLU A 167 20.85 -15.00 32.93
N SER A 168 21.06 -16.30 32.69
CA SER A 168 20.12 -17.40 32.63
C SER A 168 19.25 -17.58 33.87
N ASP A 169 18.02 -18.07 33.69
CA ASP A 169 17.56 -19.23 34.47
C ASP A 169 16.59 -20.13 33.68
N ASN A 170 16.78 -21.44 33.86
CA ASN A 170 16.05 -22.52 33.22
C ASN A 170 14.77 -22.86 33.98
N GLY A 171 13.68 -23.20 33.28
CA GLY A 171 12.43 -23.52 33.99
C GLY A 171 11.29 -24.22 33.26
N LYS A 172 11.57 -25.36 32.61
CA LYS A 172 10.68 -26.53 32.43
C LYS A 172 9.40 -26.43 31.58
N GLU A 173 9.39 -27.33 30.58
CA GLU A 173 8.23 -27.96 29.98
C GLU A 173 7.24 -28.51 31.04
N ASP A 174 5.95 -28.31 30.80
CA ASP A 174 4.95 -29.36 30.98
C ASP A 174 3.84 -29.15 29.94
N GLY A 175 3.74 -30.10 29.02
CA GLY A 175 2.64 -30.18 28.08
C GLY A 175 1.38 -30.66 28.77
N ASN A 176 0.25 -30.06 28.41
CA ASN A 176 -1.03 -30.68 28.59
C ASN A 176 -1.80 -30.63 27.27
N LYS A 177 -2.06 -31.83 26.73
CA LYS A 177 -2.96 -32.06 25.61
C LYS A 177 -4.39 -32.11 26.13
N GLU A 178 -5.29 -31.76 25.21
CA GLU A 178 -6.72 -32.10 25.14
C GLU A 178 -7.63 -31.29 26.06
N GLU A 179 -8.43 -30.42 25.43
CA GLU A 179 -9.89 -30.59 25.35
C GLU A 179 -10.40 -29.90 24.08
N GLU A 180 -10.99 -30.67 23.16
CA GLU A 180 -11.85 -30.17 22.07
C GLU A 180 -12.98 -29.34 22.73
N ASN A 181 -13.04 -28.03 22.50
CA ASN A 181 -14.06 -27.17 23.08
C ASN A 181 -14.52 -26.10 22.08
N ALA A 182 -15.77 -26.25 21.64
CA ALA A 182 -16.73 -25.24 21.19
C ALA A 182 -16.21 -23.92 20.61
N ASP A 183 -16.50 -23.70 19.32
CA ASP A 183 -16.62 -22.44 18.57
C ASP A 183 -16.16 -21.20 19.37
N GLU A 184 -14.84 -21.03 19.50
CA GLU A 184 -14.27 -19.88 20.19
C GLU A 184 -14.44 -18.67 19.27
N VAL A 185 -15.06 -17.61 19.78
CA VAL A 185 -15.28 -16.37 19.02
C VAL A 185 -14.31 -15.33 19.53
N VAL A 186 -13.56 -14.73 18.61
CA VAL A 186 -12.58 -13.68 18.90
C VAL A 186 -13.09 -12.32 18.46
N TRP A 187 -12.80 -11.29 19.24
CA TRP A 187 -13.15 -9.91 18.92
C TRP A 187 -12.04 -9.24 18.12
N GLY A 188 -12.43 -8.42 17.15
CA GLY A 188 -11.47 -7.66 16.36
C GLY A 188 -12.07 -6.40 15.78
N ILE A 189 -11.25 -5.70 15.02
CA ILE A 189 -11.59 -4.43 14.37
C ILE A 189 -11.14 -4.45 12.93
N ASP A 190 -11.66 -3.54 12.13
CA ASP A 190 -11.02 -3.14 10.88
C ASP A 190 -11.03 -1.62 10.77
N SER A 191 -10.13 -1.08 9.95
CA SER A 191 -10.05 0.36 9.74
C SER A 191 -9.44 0.71 8.40
N ALA A 192 -10.00 1.75 7.77
CA ALA A 192 -9.41 2.43 6.64
C ALA A 192 -8.22 3.32 7.00
N SER A 193 -8.05 3.68 8.29
CA SER A 193 -6.95 4.50 8.78
C SER A 193 -5.66 3.72 8.96
N GLU A 194 -4.54 4.44 8.95
CA GLU A 194 -3.25 3.89 9.34
C GLU A 194 -3.28 3.38 10.79
N THR A 195 -2.67 2.21 10.99
CA THR A 195 -2.53 1.60 12.31
C THR A 195 -1.29 2.14 12.99
N THR A 196 -1.43 3.25 13.71
CA THR A 196 -0.34 3.84 14.52
C THR A 196 -0.45 3.44 15.99
N GLU A 197 0.61 3.63 16.76
CA GLU A 197 0.60 3.48 18.23
C GLU A 197 -0.54 4.29 18.90
N ALA A 198 -0.78 5.51 18.41
CA ALA A 198 -1.85 6.36 18.90
C ALA A 198 -3.24 5.81 18.56
N PHE A 199 -3.38 5.20 17.38
CA PHE A 199 -4.61 4.51 16.97
C PHE A 199 -4.85 3.28 17.86
N TYR A 200 -3.85 2.42 18.04
CA TYR A 200 -3.95 1.24 18.91
C TYR A 200 -4.30 1.62 20.35
N GLY A 201 -3.61 2.62 20.91
CA GLY A 201 -3.93 3.14 22.24
C GLY A 201 -5.37 3.67 22.34
N CYS A 202 -5.89 4.33 21.29
CA CYS A 202 -7.30 4.75 21.25
C CYS A 202 -8.25 3.55 21.35
N VAL A 203 -8.00 2.50 20.57
CA VAL A 203 -8.84 1.29 20.53
C VAL A 203 -8.83 0.60 21.89
N GLN A 204 -7.65 0.34 22.46
CA GLN A 204 -7.50 -0.30 23.78
C GLN A 204 -8.20 0.49 24.89
N GLU A 205 -8.09 1.83 24.89
CA GLU A 205 -8.69 2.66 25.93
C GLU A 205 -10.22 2.76 25.83
N ASN A 206 -10.79 2.66 24.62
CA ASN A 206 -12.22 2.96 24.39
C ASN A 206 -13.07 1.75 24.03
N PHE A 207 -12.49 0.67 23.51
CA PHE A 207 -13.22 -0.46 22.94
C PHE A 207 -12.79 -1.81 23.49
N GLY A 208 -11.49 -2.12 23.55
CA GLY A 208 -11.00 -3.43 23.96
C GLY A 208 -9.68 -3.78 23.29
N GLU A 209 -9.21 -5.01 23.49
CA GLU A 209 -7.97 -5.52 22.89
C GLU A 209 -8.30 -6.34 21.64
N PRO A 210 -8.07 -5.84 20.41
CA PRO A 210 -8.42 -6.58 19.21
C PRO A 210 -7.47 -7.75 19.00
N GLN A 211 -8.01 -8.96 18.82
CA GLN A 211 -7.23 -10.13 18.43
C GLN A 211 -7.04 -10.22 16.91
N VAL A 212 -7.88 -9.50 16.15
CA VAL A 212 -7.81 -9.39 14.70
C VAL A 212 -7.93 -7.93 14.31
N VAL A 213 -7.07 -7.48 13.39
CA VAL A 213 -7.11 -6.15 12.79
C VAL A 213 -7.17 -6.26 11.26
N GLY A 214 -8.32 -5.88 10.70
CA GLY A 214 -8.52 -5.80 9.24
C GLY A 214 -7.87 -4.57 8.65
N ARG A 215 -7.01 -4.78 7.63
CA ARG A 215 -6.25 -3.73 6.95
C ARG A 215 -6.18 -3.96 5.44
N TYR A 216 -6.07 -2.87 4.71
CA TYR A 216 -6.13 -2.86 3.25
C TYR A 216 -4.77 -3.17 2.64
N LEU A 217 -4.74 -3.97 1.58
CA LEU A 217 -3.52 -4.34 0.86
C LEU A 217 -2.84 -3.16 0.15
N GLY A 218 -3.58 -2.10 -0.16
CA GLY A 218 -3.05 -0.94 -0.87
C GLY A 218 -3.84 0.33 -0.61
N ASP A 219 -3.24 1.47 -0.96
CA ASP A 219 -3.87 2.78 -0.85
C ASP A 219 -5.01 2.95 -1.86
N LYS A 220 -6.11 3.55 -1.42
CA LYS A 220 -7.20 4.01 -2.30
C LYS A 220 -7.54 5.44 -1.91
N GLU A 221 -7.27 6.38 -2.80
CA GLU A 221 -7.33 7.82 -2.51
C GLU A 221 -8.66 8.22 -1.86
N GLY A 222 -8.59 8.79 -0.65
CA GLY A 222 -9.76 9.25 0.10
C GLY A 222 -10.66 8.14 0.63
N VAL A 223 -10.26 6.87 0.51
CA VAL A 223 -11.02 5.70 0.95
C VAL A 223 -10.25 4.91 2.00
N SER A 224 -9.01 4.48 1.72
CA SER A 224 -8.23 3.64 2.63
C SER A 224 -6.72 3.84 2.48
N TYR A 225 -6.00 3.62 3.57
CA TYR A 225 -4.54 3.50 3.58
C TYR A 225 -4.14 2.03 3.51
N GLY A 226 -3.16 1.72 2.67
CA GLY A 226 -2.51 0.42 2.56
C GLY A 226 -1.74 0.06 3.82
N LEU A 227 -1.61 -1.23 4.07
CA LEU A 227 -0.82 -1.80 5.16
C LEU A 227 0.67 -1.64 4.84
N THR A 228 1.47 -1.26 5.84
CA THR A 228 2.92 -1.13 5.72
C THR A 228 3.63 -2.10 6.66
N ASP A 229 4.91 -2.41 6.39
CA ASP A 229 5.73 -3.28 7.24
C ASP A 229 5.76 -2.81 8.71
N GLU A 230 5.85 -1.49 8.94
CA GLU A 230 5.81 -0.92 10.29
C GLU A 230 4.47 -1.18 10.99
N GLN A 231 3.35 -1.12 10.25
CA GLN A 231 2.03 -1.44 10.78
C GLN A 231 1.89 -2.93 11.05
N VAL A 232 2.45 -3.79 10.19
CA VAL A 232 2.50 -5.24 10.41
C VAL A 232 3.23 -5.56 11.71
N GLU A 233 4.45 -5.04 11.87
CA GLU A 233 5.25 -5.24 13.08
C GLU A 233 4.52 -4.74 14.33
N LEU A 234 3.88 -3.57 14.23
CA LEU A 234 3.09 -3.03 15.33
C LEU A 234 1.92 -3.95 15.69
N ILE A 235 1.13 -4.38 14.70
CA ILE A 235 -0.02 -5.27 14.93
C ILE A 235 0.43 -6.58 15.59
N HIS A 236 1.47 -7.23 15.06
CA HIS A 236 1.99 -8.47 15.64
C HIS A 236 2.63 -8.27 17.01
N SER A 237 3.21 -7.10 17.30
CA SER A 237 3.77 -6.81 18.63
C SER A 237 2.70 -6.72 19.73
N HIS A 238 1.43 -6.57 19.34
CA HIS A 238 0.25 -6.60 20.19
C HIS A 238 -0.45 -7.98 20.22
N ASP A 239 0.21 -9.04 19.73
CA ASP A 239 -0.32 -10.41 19.64
C ASP A 239 -1.64 -10.50 18.82
N ALA A 240 -1.88 -9.55 17.91
CA ALA A 240 -3.05 -9.52 17.03
C ALA A 240 -2.72 -10.07 15.64
N GLN A 241 -3.69 -10.70 14.99
CA GLN A 241 -3.61 -11.19 13.62
C GLN A 241 -4.12 -10.15 12.62
N ILE A 242 -3.64 -10.22 11.39
CA ILE A 242 -4.00 -9.28 10.33
C ILE A 242 -4.95 -9.95 9.34
N LEU A 243 -6.11 -9.32 9.11
CA LEU A 243 -7.04 -9.69 8.04
C LEU A 243 -6.78 -8.80 6.83
N LEU A 244 -6.45 -9.38 5.68
CA LEU A 244 -6.04 -8.64 4.47
C LEU A 244 -7.23 -8.36 3.55
N ILE A 245 -7.44 -7.07 3.26
CA ILE A 245 -8.60 -6.56 2.51
C ILE A 245 -8.14 -5.99 1.16
N PHE A 246 -8.72 -6.47 0.07
CA PHE A 246 -8.51 -5.92 -1.27
C PHE A 246 -9.71 -5.09 -1.70
N ASN A 247 -9.55 -3.78 -1.93
CA ASN A 247 -10.63 -2.87 -2.29
C ASN A 247 -10.35 -2.00 -3.54
N GLN A 248 -9.39 -2.36 -4.39
CA GLN A 248 -8.97 -1.58 -5.57
C GLN A 248 -9.93 -1.69 -6.76
N PHE A 249 -11.22 -1.87 -6.49
CA PHE A 249 -12.27 -1.97 -7.50
C PHE A 249 -13.58 -1.36 -7.01
N GLU A 250 -14.50 -1.13 -7.96
CA GLU A 250 -15.89 -0.72 -7.70
C GLU A 250 -16.90 -1.51 -8.57
N ASP A 251 -16.41 -2.49 -9.33
CA ASP A 251 -17.19 -3.35 -10.22
C ASP A 251 -16.74 -4.79 -10.03
N ALA A 252 -17.62 -5.61 -9.46
CA ALA A 252 -17.42 -7.02 -9.20
C ALA A 252 -18.18 -7.88 -10.21
N THR A 253 -18.16 -7.52 -11.50
CA THR A 253 -18.82 -8.29 -12.57
C THR A 253 -17.84 -8.86 -13.60
N GLY A 254 -18.15 -10.05 -14.11
CA GLY A 254 -17.41 -10.71 -15.17
C GLY A 254 -16.20 -11.52 -14.70
N TYR A 255 -16.02 -12.71 -15.29
CA TYR A 255 -14.96 -13.66 -14.95
C TYR A 255 -13.56 -13.09 -15.15
N ASP A 256 -13.27 -12.55 -16.35
CA ASP A 256 -11.94 -12.02 -16.66
C ASP A 256 -11.54 -10.85 -15.72
N ASN A 257 -12.52 -10.09 -15.25
CA ASN A 257 -12.32 -9.02 -14.28
C ASN A 257 -12.02 -9.58 -12.88
N GLY A 258 -12.75 -10.63 -12.44
CA GLY A 258 -12.45 -11.34 -11.19
C GLY A 258 -11.04 -11.91 -11.15
N VAL A 259 -10.58 -12.52 -12.25
CA VAL A 259 -9.20 -13.01 -12.39
C VAL A 259 -8.19 -11.86 -12.31
N ALA A 260 -8.41 -10.77 -13.06
CA ALA A 260 -7.47 -9.65 -13.08
C ALA A 260 -7.32 -8.99 -11.71
N LEU A 261 -8.43 -8.82 -10.98
CA LEU A 261 -8.43 -8.22 -9.65
C LEU A 261 -7.85 -9.15 -8.58
N ALA A 262 -8.05 -10.47 -8.70
CA ALA A 262 -7.36 -11.44 -7.85
C ALA A 262 -5.83 -11.41 -8.07
N GLN A 263 -5.36 -11.28 -9.32
CA GLN A 263 -3.94 -11.12 -9.62
C GLN A 263 -3.35 -9.87 -8.96
N GLU A 264 -4.08 -8.75 -9.00
CA GLU A 264 -3.66 -7.52 -8.34
C GLU A 264 -3.57 -7.70 -6.81
N ALA A 265 -4.56 -8.33 -6.18
CA ALA A 265 -4.53 -8.64 -4.76
C ALA A 265 -3.33 -9.53 -4.37
N ILE A 266 -3.04 -10.56 -5.17
CA ILE A 266 -1.89 -11.45 -4.98
C ILE A 266 -0.58 -10.66 -5.08
N VAL A 267 -0.45 -9.75 -6.06
CA VAL A 267 0.74 -8.91 -6.21
C VAL A 267 0.94 -8.04 -4.98
N LEU A 268 -0.08 -7.32 -4.53
CA LEU A 268 0.00 -6.45 -3.34
C LEU A 268 0.33 -7.25 -2.08
N ALA A 269 -0.30 -8.42 -1.88
CA ALA A 269 -0.01 -9.29 -0.74
C ALA A 269 1.46 -9.76 -0.73
N ASN A 270 2.00 -10.10 -1.91
CA ASN A 270 3.41 -10.47 -2.03
C ASN A 270 4.37 -9.29 -1.78
N GLU A 271 3.99 -8.08 -2.21
CA GLU A 271 4.80 -6.86 -2.02
C GLU A 271 5.00 -6.52 -0.54
N ILE A 272 3.97 -6.72 0.28
CA ILE A 272 4.03 -6.53 1.74
C ILE A 272 4.54 -7.78 2.49
N GLY A 273 4.91 -8.85 1.77
CA GLY A 273 5.45 -10.06 2.39
C GLY A 273 4.44 -10.90 3.17
N ALA A 274 3.15 -10.84 2.81
CA ALA A 274 2.13 -11.68 3.43
C ALA A 274 2.48 -13.18 3.25
N PRO A 275 2.33 -14.02 4.30
CA PRO A 275 2.70 -15.42 4.24
C PRO A 275 1.73 -16.25 3.39
N GLU A 276 2.22 -17.38 2.90
CA GLU A 276 1.39 -18.40 2.24
C GLU A 276 0.30 -18.91 3.20
N GLY A 277 -0.89 -19.20 2.68
CA GLY A 277 -2.05 -19.67 3.42
C GLY A 277 -2.94 -18.55 3.98
N VAL A 278 -2.54 -17.29 3.86
CA VAL A 278 -3.38 -16.15 4.28
C VAL A 278 -4.53 -15.94 3.30
N ALA A 279 -5.71 -15.65 3.83
CA ALA A 279 -6.89 -15.33 3.05
C ALA A 279 -6.86 -13.87 2.54
N LEU A 280 -7.20 -13.67 1.26
CA LEU A 280 -7.36 -12.34 0.68
C LEU A 280 -8.85 -12.04 0.50
N PHE A 281 -9.37 -11.01 1.18
CA PHE A 281 -10.79 -10.66 1.14
C PHE A 281 -11.08 -9.64 0.05
N ALA A 282 -11.82 -10.03 -1.00
CA ALA A 282 -12.38 -9.09 -1.95
C ALA A 282 -13.47 -8.24 -1.28
N ASN A 283 -13.27 -6.92 -1.21
CA ASN A 283 -14.19 -5.97 -0.59
C ASN A 283 -15.34 -5.58 -1.54
N ILE A 284 -16.47 -6.28 -1.45
CA ILE A 284 -17.65 -6.01 -2.29
C ILE A 284 -18.64 -5.13 -1.53
N GLU A 285 -18.55 -3.83 -1.75
CA GLU A 285 -19.44 -2.84 -1.16
C GLU A 285 -20.90 -3.03 -1.62
N PRO A 286 -21.92 -2.67 -0.81
CA PRO A 286 -23.33 -2.91 -1.11
C PRO A 286 -23.84 -2.28 -2.41
N ILE A 287 -23.18 -1.23 -2.89
CA ILE A 287 -23.55 -0.52 -4.10
C ILE A 287 -22.83 -1.02 -5.36
N TYR A 288 -21.82 -1.87 -5.20
CA TYR A 288 -21.05 -2.39 -6.32
C TYR A 288 -21.89 -3.41 -7.09
N PRO A 289 -21.91 -3.36 -8.43
CA PRO A 289 -22.50 -4.44 -9.21
C PRO A 289 -21.69 -5.71 -8.98
N VAL A 290 -22.37 -6.84 -8.78
CA VAL A 290 -21.73 -8.14 -8.59
C VAL A 290 -22.46 -9.24 -9.36
N ASP A 291 -21.69 -10.18 -9.93
CA ASP A 291 -22.24 -11.39 -10.55
C ASP A 291 -21.43 -12.65 -10.20
N ALA A 292 -22.02 -13.82 -10.49
CA ALA A 292 -21.39 -15.11 -10.21
C ALA A 292 -20.07 -15.31 -10.98
N ALA A 293 -19.98 -14.74 -12.19
CA ALA A 293 -18.81 -14.92 -13.05
C ALA A 293 -17.58 -14.26 -12.42
N PHE A 294 -17.71 -13.08 -11.83
CA PHE A 294 -16.65 -12.44 -11.06
C PHE A 294 -16.20 -13.29 -9.88
N LEU A 295 -17.13 -13.80 -9.08
CA LEU A 295 -16.81 -14.63 -7.91
C LEU A 295 -16.08 -15.92 -8.31
N GLU A 296 -16.48 -16.54 -9.43
CA GLU A 296 -15.78 -17.67 -10.03
C GLU A 296 -14.34 -17.30 -10.46
N GLY A 297 -14.17 -16.15 -11.14
CA GLY A 297 -12.85 -15.69 -11.58
C GLY A 297 -11.91 -15.35 -10.41
N TRP A 298 -12.45 -14.70 -9.38
CA TRP A 298 -11.71 -14.44 -8.13
C TRP A 298 -11.28 -15.74 -7.46
N TYR A 299 -12.23 -16.67 -7.25
CA TYR A 299 -11.96 -17.97 -6.65
C TYR A 299 -10.90 -18.76 -7.44
N ASP A 300 -11.08 -18.90 -8.76
CA ASP A 300 -10.20 -19.74 -9.59
C ASP A 300 -8.75 -19.24 -9.58
N GLU A 301 -8.54 -17.91 -9.59
CA GLU A 301 -7.20 -17.33 -9.58
C GLU A 301 -6.55 -17.38 -8.19
N ILE A 302 -7.27 -17.04 -7.12
CA ILE A 302 -6.71 -17.15 -5.76
C ILE A 302 -6.39 -18.61 -5.42
N SER A 303 -7.27 -19.56 -5.76
CA SER A 303 -7.12 -20.98 -5.39
C SER A 303 -5.94 -21.70 -6.05
N VAL A 304 -5.36 -21.13 -7.13
CA VAL A 304 -4.13 -21.66 -7.75
C VAL A 304 -2.87 -20.92 -7.29
N SER A 305 -3.03 -19.88 -6.47
CA SER A 305 -1.95 -19.12 -5.83
C SER A 305 -1.50 -19.78 -4.51
N SER A 306 -0.73 -19.05 -3.71
CA SER A 306 -0.35 -19.43 -2.34
C SER A 306 -1.30 -18.90 -1.27
N TYR A 307 -2.37 -18.21 -1.65
CA TYR A 307 -3.34 -17.57 -0.74
C TYR A 307 -4.70 -18.27 -0.79
N GLU A 308 -5.54 -18.00 0.21
CA GLU A 308 -6.88 -18.58 0.31
C GLU A 308 -7.96 -17.59 -0.18
N PRO A 309 -9.00 -18.06 -0.90
CA PRO A 309 -10.03 -17.18 -1.42
C PRO A 309 -10.96 -16.70 -0.30
N ALA A 310 -11.16 -15.39 -0.21
CA ALA A 310 -12.14 -14.83 0.71
C ALA A 310 -12.90 -13.64 0.14
N ILE A 311 -14.10 -13.39 0.68
CA ILE A 311 -15.00 -12.32 0.24
C ILE A 311 -15.57 -11.60 1.45
N TYR A 312 -15.54 -10.27 1.39
CA TYR A 312 -16.29 -9.40 2.28
C TYR A 312 -17.51 -8.79 1.58
N GLY A 313 -18.63 -8.68 2.29
CA GLY A 313 -19.81 -7.94 1.83
C GLY A 313 -21.08 -8.26 2.64
N ILE A 314 -22.25 -7.84 2.17
CA ILE A 314 -23.53 -8.12 2.85
C ILE A 314 -24.15 -9.41 2.28
N PHE A 315 -24.21 -10.45 3.11
CA PHE A 315 -24.69 -11.79 2.73
C PHE A 315 -26.11 -12.13 3.24
N ALA A 316 -26.94 -11.11 3.53
CA ALA A 316 -28.33 -11.31 3.89
C ALA A 316 -29.15 -11.94 2.73
N GLU A 317 -30.24 -12.66 3.04
CA GLU A 317 -30.98 -13.50 2.08
C GLU A 317 -31.40 -12.78 0.78
N ASP A 318 -31.79 -11.50 0.88
CA ASP A 318 -32.30 -10.69 -0.24
C ASP A 318 -31.21 -9.88 -0.98
N GLU A 319 -29.93 -10.04 -0.63
CA GLU A 319 -28.84 -9.25 -1.21
C GLU A 319 -28.34 -9.78 -2.55
N THR A 320 -27.89 -8.85 -3.41
CA THR A 320 -27.39 -9.20 -4.75
C THR A 320 -26.14 -10.08 -4.66
N LEU A 321 -25.27 -9.81 -3.68
CA LEU A 321 -24.07 -10.61 -3.42
C LEU A 321 -24.43 -12.05 -3.02
N THR A 322 -25.41 -12.25 -2.15
CA THR A 322 -25.90 -13.58 -1.76
C THR A 322 -26.41 -14.37 -2.97
N ALA A 323 -27.18 -13.72 -3.85
CA ALA A 323 -27.67 -14.36 -5.07
C ALA A 323 -26.53 -14.72 -6.03
N ALA A 324 -25.54 -13.83 -6.20
CA ALA A 324 -24.36 -14.07 -7.02
C ALA A 324 -23.51 -15.24 -6.47
N PHE A 325 -23.27 -15.26 -5.15
CA PHE A 325 -22.51 -16.32 -4.48
C PHE A 325 -23.20 -17.68 -4.61
N ASN A 326 -24.50 -17.76 -4.34
CA ASN A 326 -25.26 -18.99 -4.50
C ASN A 326 -25.22 -19.51 -5.95
N GLN A 327 -25.30 -18.61 -6.93
CA GLN A 327 -25.18 -18.98 -8.34
C GLN A 327 -23.76 -19.47 -8.71
N ALA A 328 -22.72 -18.85 -8.15
CA ALA A 328 -21.34 -19.30 -8.32
C ALA A 328 -21.14 -20.70 -7.69
N VAL A 329 -21.70 -20.95 -6.51
CA VAL A 329 -21.71 -22.27 -5.85
C VAL A 329 -22.45 -23.33 -6.67
N GLU A 330 -23.57 -22.97 -7.31
CA GLU A 330 -24.27 -23.88 -8.23
C GLU A 330 -23.40 -24.27 -9.44
N ASN A 331 -22.56 -23.34 -9.92
CA ASN A 331 -21.66 -23.57 -11.05
C ASN A 331 -20.39 -24.34 -10.63
N ASN A 332 -19.87 -24.07 -9.44
CA ASN A 332 -18.71 -24.70 -8.84
C ASN A 332 -18.90 -24.87 -7.32
N SER A 333 -19.22 -26.10 -6.90
CA SER A 333 -19.50 -26.40 -5.49
C SER A 333 -18.30 -26.24 -4.54
N ASN A 334 -17.07 -26.17 -5.07
CA ASN A 334 -15.89 -25.98 -4.24
C ASN A 334 -15.86 -24.56 -3.64
N ILE A 335 -16.47 -23.57 -4.31
CA ILE A 335 -16.57 -22.19 -3.80
C ILE A 335 -17.18 -22.17 -2.39
N LEU A 336 -18.20 -23.00 -2.14
CA LEU A 336 -18.84 -23.09 -0.82
C LEU A 336 -17.89 -23.62 0.26
N ALA A 337 -17.06 -24.61 -0.10
CA ALA A 337 -16.22 -25.35 0.84
C ALA A 337 -14.86 -24.68 1.11
N ASP A 338 -14.41 -23.82 0.20
CA ASP A 338 -13.06 -23.28 0.19
C ASP A 338 -13.02 -21.75 0.39
N THR A 339 -14.13 -21.03 0.18
CA THR A 339 -14.15 -19.56 0.25
C THR A 339 -14.60 -19.05 1.61
N TYR A 340 -13.73 -18.32 2.31
CA TYR A 340 -14.06 -17.67 3.58
C TYR A 340 -14.94 -16.44 3.37
N LEU A 341 -15.99 -16.30 4.17
CA LEU A 341 -16.89 -15.16 4.11
C LEU A 341 -16.75 -14.30 5.36
N TRP A 342 -16.66 -12.99 5.15
CA TRP A 342 -16.78 -11.96 6.16
C TRP A 342 -18.01 -11.11 5.86
N SER A 343 -19.10 -11.35 6.60
CA SER A 343 -20.37 -10.68 6.33
C SER A 343 -20.52 -9.39 7.13
N ALA A 344 -21.04 -8.34 6.49
CA ALA A 344 -21.47 -7.10 7.16
C ALA A 344 -22.96 -7.15 7.59
N ALA A 345 -23.53 -8.34 7.72
CA ALA A 345 -24.92 -8.57 8.13
C ALA A 345 -25.03 -9.57 9.29
N PRO A 346 -25.92 -9.33 10.27
CA PRO A 346 -26.67 -8.09 10.46
C PRO A 346 -25.78 -6.99 11.06
N ASN A 347 -26.06 -5.71 10.75
CA ASN A 347 -25.43 -4.59 11.44
C ASN A 347 -26.25 -4.21 12.67
N ILE A 348 -25.69 -4.49 13.85
CA ILE A 348 -26.33 -4.22 15.15
C ILE A 348 -25.79 -2.94 15.82
N GLY A 349 -24.68 -2.41 15.32
CA GLY A 349 -24.00 -1.22 15.81
C GLY A 349 -22.76 -1.50 16.66
N ILE A 350 -21.93 -0.48 16.79
CA ILE A 350 -20.65 -0.50 17.49
C ILE A 350 -20.82 -0.79 18.99
N THR A 351 -19.99 -1.69 19.52
CA THR A 351 -19.85 -1.96 20.95
C THR A 351 -18.38 -2.04 21.35
N THR A 352 -18.11 -2.03 22.66
CA THR A 352 -16.83 -2.50 23.20
C THR A 352 -16.74 -4.03 23.08
N GLU A 353 -15.54 -4.60 23.21
CA GLU A 353 -15.29 -6.04 23.31
C GLU A 353 -16.17 -6.69 24.40
N ASP A 354 -16.13 -6.15 25.62
CA ASP A 354 -16.92 -6.63 26.79
C ASP A 354 -18.45 -6.64 26.57
N ASN A 355 -18.94 -5.88 25.57
CA ASN A 355 -20.35 -5.76 25.25
C ASN A 355 -20.68 -6.23 23.82
N ALA A 356 -19.75 -6.97 23.19
CA ALA A 356 -19.98 -7.57 21.89
C ALA A 356 -21.21 -8.50 21.91
N PRO A 357 -21.94 -8.61 20.79
CA PRO A 357 -23.08 -9.51 20.70
C PRO A 357 -22.65 -10.97 20.75
N ASP A 358 -23.62 -11.86 20.91
CA ASP A 358 -23.42 -13.27 20.55
C ASP A 358 -23.23 -13.35 19.02
N TYR A 359 -22.33 -14.23 18.56
CA TYR A 359 -22.08 -14.45 17.14
C TYR A 359 -23.34 -14.96 16.42
N ASP A 360 -23.91 -14.15 15.53
CA ASP A 360 -25.17 -14.44 14.82
C ASP A 360 -25.12 -13.84 13.40
N VAL A 361 -24.11 -14.26 12.63
CA VAL A 361 -23.84 -13.76 11.28
C VAL A 361 -24.92 -14.21 10.28
N GLU A 362 -25.34 -13.31 9.40
CA GLU A 362 -26.19 -13.65 8.25
C GLU A 362 -25.31 -13.97 7.03
N ALA A 363 -25.39 -15.22 6.56
CA ALA A 363 -24.68 -15.71 5.39
C ALA A 363 -25.35 -16.97 4.79
N PRO A 364 -25.01 -17.39 3.56
CA PRO A 364 -25.44 -18.67 3.00
C PRO A 364 -25.19 -19.85 3.94
N GLU A 365 -26.17 -20.75 4.03
CA GLU A 365 -26.05 -21.99 4.83
C GLU A 365 -24.85 -22.82 4.35
N ASP A 366 -24.18 -23.49 5.30
CA ASP A 366 -22.99 -24.33 5.07
C ASP A 366 -21.76 -23.60 4.49
N SER A 367 -21.77 -22.26 4.41
CA SER A 367 -20.59 -21.48 4.01
C SER A 367 -19.58 -21.32 5.14
N LEU A 368 -18.33 -21.01 4.79
CA LEU A 368 -17.27 -20.62 5.73
C LEU A 368 -17.44 -19.17 6.20
N ALA A 369 -18.65 -18.81 6.64
CA ALA A 369 -18.95 -17.50 7.21
C ALA A 369 -18.38 -17.37 8.61
N TYR A 370 -17.07 -17.14 8.66
CA TYR A 370 -16.32 -17.08 9.91
C TYR A 370 -16.06 -15.64 10.36
N GLY A 371 -16.22 -14.64 9.49
CA GLY A 371 -16.15 -13.23 9.89
C GLY A 371 -17.52 -12.55 9.93
N TRP A 372 -17.70 -11.66 10.90
CA TRP A 372 -18.88 -10.80 10.99
C TRP A 372 -18.52 -9.37 11.41
N GLN A 373 -18.74 -8.42 10.50
CA GLN A 373 -18.74 -6.99 10.82
C GLN A 373 -20.12 -6.59 11.34
N TYR A 374 -20.22 -6.42 12.65
CA TYR A 374 -21.50 -6.20 13.32
C TYR A 374 -21.76 -4.71 13.62
N GLY A 375 -20.74 -3.86 13.51
CA GLY A 375 -20.86 -2.42 13.74
C GLY A 375 -19.92 -1.63 12.84
N ILE A 376 -20.39 -0.48 12.37
CA ILE A 376 -19.68 0.39 11.41
C ILE A 376 -19.50 1.80 11.98
N ASP A 377 -18.36 2.41 11.68
CA ASP A 377 -18.02 3.83 11.79
C ASP A 377 -18.02 4.38 13.23
N ALA A 378 -17.23 3.74 14.09
CA ALA A 378 -16.96 4.23 15.43
C ALA A 378 -16.13 5.52 15.41
N GLN A 379 -16.82 6.67 15.44
CA GLN A 379 -16.22 8.01 15.37
C GLN A 379 -15.07 8.27 16.36
N THR A 380 -15.02 7.58 17.49
CA THR A 380 -14.01 7.80 18.54
C THR A 380 -12.61 7.45 18.06
N CYS A 381 -12.44 6.30 17.37
CA CYS A 381 -11.14 5.81 16.91
C CYS A 381 -11.12 5.50 15.40
N ASN A 382 -12.22 5.75 14.68
CA ASN A 382 -12.40 5.44 13.26
C ASN A 382 -12.19 3.95 12.95
N ILE A 383 -12.98 3.11 13.61
CA ILE A 383 -12.96 1.65 13.45
C ILE A 383 -14.35 1.10 13.18
N ASP A 384 -14.37 -0.08 12.59
CA ASP A 384 -15.51 -0.98 12.57
C ASP A 384 -15.26 -2.12 13.58
N THR A 385 -16.33 -2.74 14.09
CA THR A 385 -16.22 -3.79 15.12
C THR A 385 -16.68 -5.13 14.59
N ASN A 386 -15.88 -6.16 14.86
CA ASN A 386 -15.99 -7.47 14.26
C ASN A 386 -15.96 -8.59 15.30
N LEU A 387 -16.58 -9.71 14.93
CA LEU A 387 -16.40 -11.00 15.58
C LEU A 387 -15.95 -12.02 14.54
N PHE A 388 -15.04 -12.90 14.94
CA PHE A 388 -14.52 -13.97 14.09
C PHE A 388 -14.60 -15.31 14.80
N GLN A 389 -14.98 -16.37 14.09
CA GLN A 389 -14.78 -17.73 14.58
C GLN A 389 -13.29 -18.03 14.59
N SER A 390 -12.82 -18.72 15.62
CA SER A 390 -11.41 -19.03 15.85
C SER A 390 -10.74 -19.71 14.65
N GLU A 391 -11.49 -20.52 13.92
CA GLU A 391 -11.08 -21.23 12.71
C GLU A 391 -10.62 -20.27 11.60
N LEU A 392 -11.11 -19.03 11.58
CA LEU A 392 -10.62 -18.05 10.62
C LEU A 392 -9.17 -17.66 10.90
N THR A 393 -8.73 -17.68 12.15
CA THR A 393 -7.38 -17.24 12.53
C THR A 393 -6.28 -18.11 11.91
N ASP A 394 -6.60 -19.33 11.49
CA ASP A 394 -5.67 -20.23 10.76
C ASP A 394 -5.29 -19.70 9.36
N VAL A 395 -6.07 -18.74 8.82
CA VAL A 395 -5.83 -18.12 7.51
C VAL A 395 -5.65 -16.59 7.60
N LEU A 396 -5.31 -16.08 8.79
CA LEU A 396 -4.90 -14.68 8.99
C LEU A 396 -3.37 -14.61 9.14
N TRP A 397 -2.81 -13.40 9.04
CA TRP A 397 -1.36 -13.17 9.15
C TRP A 397 -0.92 -12.85 10.58
#